data_AF-A0A1V6F3C2-F1
#
_entry.id   AF-A0A1V6F3C2-F1
#
_cell.length_a   1.000
_cell.length_b   1.000
_cell.length_c   1.000
_cell.angle_alpha   90.00
_cell.angle_beta   90.00
_cell.angle_gamma   90.00
#
_symmetry.space_group_name_H-M   'P 1'
#
loop_
_entity.id
_entity.type
_entity.pdbx_description
1 polymer ?
#
loop_
_entity_poly.entity_id
_entity_poly.type
_entity_poly.pdbx_seq_one_letter_code
_entity_poly.pdbx_strand_id
1 'polypeptide(L)' 'MSFFGPFYGGYNVAALDPSYRWSLVVGPDRGYVWILSRDKQLTPEVREQVLAQARKLGIDVDRLIWVAQTRPDA' A
#
# COMPACT_ATOMS: atom_id res chain seq x y z
N MET A 1 9.20 6.74 10.75
CA MET A 1 8.17 7.67 10.22
C MET A 1 7.09 7.76 11.28
N SER A 2 6.90 8.92 11.89
CA SER A 2 5.84 9.14 12.91
C SER A 2 4.53 9.46 12.20
N PHE A 3 3.53 8.60 12.37
CA PHE A 3 2.13 8.92 12.11
C PHE A 3 1.52 9.44 13.42
N PHE A 4 0.71 10.50 13.36
CA PHE A 4 0.18 11.25 14.50
C PHE A 4 -0.52 10.36 15.57
N GLY A 5 0.03 10.31 16.80
CA GLY A 5 -0.57 9.79 18.06
C GLY A 5 -1.04 8.33 18.08
N PRO A 6 -1.12 7.62 19.24
CA PRO A 6 -0.19 6.57 19.69
C PRO A 6 -0.01 5.32 18.77
N PHE A 7 0.00 5.45 17.43
CA PHE A 7 0.22 4.33 16.52
C PHE A 7 1.72 4.00 16.41
N TYR A 8 2.25 3.29 17.41
CA TYR A 8 3.49 2.51 17.27
C TYR A 8 3.18 1.21 16.53
N GLY A 9 2.80 1.34 15.27
CA GLY A 9 2.51 0.22 14.39
C GLY A 9 3.75 -0.15 13.59
N GLY A 10 4.09 -1.44 13.53
CA GLY A 10 5.20 -1.91 12.71
C GLY A 10 5.07 -1.42 11.27
N TYR A 11 6.16 -0.93 10.68
CA TYR A 11 6.23 -0.55 9.27
C TYR A 11 6.90 -1.69 8.51
N ASN A 12 6.11 -2.63 8.04
CA ASN A 12 6.62 -3.83 7.38
C ASN A 12 6.39 -3.72 5.87
N VAL A 13 7.45 -3.54 5.10
CA VAL A 13 7.37 -3.66 3.64
C VAL A 13 7.18 -5.13 3.31
N ALA A 14 5.94 -5.51 3.02
CA ALA A 14 5.57 -6.91 2.79
C ALA A 14 5.76 -7.33 1.32
N ALA A 15 5.67 -6.37 0.40
CA ALA A 15 6.00 -6.58 -1.00
C ALA A 15 6.57 -5.31 -1.61
N LEU A 16 7.49 -5.47 -2.55
CA LEU A 16 8.18 -4.38 -3.23
C LEU A 16 8.49 -4.77 -4.66
N ASP A 17 8.25 -3.84 -5.57
CA ASP A 17 8.66 -3.96 -6.96
C ASP A 17 10.20 -3.99 -7.12
N PRO A 18 10.77 -4.77 -8.04
CA PRO A 18 12.22 -4.76 -8.29
C PRO A 18 12.79 -3.39 -8.65
N SER A 19 11.99 -2.54 -9.30
CA SER A 19 12.36 -1.15 -9.67
C SER A 19 11.95 -0.13 -8.61
N TYR A 20 11.47 -0.57 -7.43
CA TYR A 20 11.04 0.27 -6.31
C TYR A 20 9.96 1.29 -6.72
N ARG A 21 9.12 0.94 -7.71
CA ARG A 21 8.04 1.81 -8.22
C ARG A 21 6.78 1.77 -7.35
N TRP A 22 6.54 0.63 -6.68
CA TRP A 22 5.44 0.47 -5.75
C TRP A 22 5.86 -0.38 -4.56
N SER A 23 5.22 -0.18 -3.41
CA SER A 23 5.37 -1.00 -2.22
C SER A 23 4.03 -1.29 -1.55
N LEU A 24 3.96 -2.45 -0.90
CA LEU A 24 2.88 -2.83 -0.01
C LEU A 24 3.41 -2.78 1.42
N VAL A 25 2.84 -1.90 2.22
CA VAL A 25 3.21 -1.70 3.62
C VAL A 25 2.10 -2.25 4.49
N VAL A 26 2.46 -3.10 5.44
CA VAL A 26 1.55 -3.65 6.44
C VAL A 26 1.94 -3.08 7.80
N GLY A 27 0.92 -2.67 8.55
CA GLY A 27 1.01 -2.18 9.91
C GLY A 27 1.35 -3.27 10.93
N PRO A 28 0.98 -3.09 12.20
CA PRO A 28 1.20 -4.08 13.26
C PRO A 28 0.32 -5.33 13.08
N ASP A 29 -0.78 -5.21 12.35
CA ASP A 29 -1.69 -6.30 11.99
C ASP A 29 -2.15 -6.16 10.52
N ARG A 30 -2.91 -7.16 10.04
CA ARG A 30 -3.41 -7.21 8.65
C ARG A 30 -4.59 -6.25 8.37
N GLY A 31 -5.07 -5.53 9.38
CA GLY A 31 -6.12 -4.51 9.25
C GLY A 31 -5.59 -3.16 8.78
N TYR A 32 -4.28 -2.93 8.87
CA TYR A 32 -3.63 -1.69 8.43
C TYR A 32 -2.69 -1.95 7.26
N VAL A 33 -3.12 -1.56 6.06
CA VAL A 33 -2.36 -1.79 4.83
C VAL A 33 -2.37 -0.55 3.96
N TRP A 34 -1.21 -0.23 3.40
CA TRP A 34 -1.04 0.87 2.45
C TRP A 34 -0.34 0.38 1.19
N ILE A 35 -0.84 0.82 0.05
CA ILE A 35 -0.17 0.70 -1.23
C ILE A 35 0.46 2.06 -1.53
N LEU A 36 1.78 2.10 -1.65
CA LEU A 36 2.52 3.30 -2.01
C LEU A 36 3.05 3.15 -3.43
N SER A 37 2.96 4.21 -4.22
CA SER A 37 3.51 4.26 -5.57
C SER A 37 4.28 5.55 -5.79
N ARG A 38 5.32 5.49 -6.63
CA ARG A 38 6.02 6.69 -7.11
C ARG A 38 5.19 7.46 -8.14
N ASP A 39 4.22 6.80 -8.76
CA ASP A 39 3.30 7.40 -9.70
C ASP A 39 1.96 7.72 -9.03
N LYS A 40 1.27 8.77 -9.49
CA LYS A 40 -0.05 9.15 -8.94
C LYS A 40 -1.11 8.08 -9.17
N GLN A 41 -0.95 7.27 -10.22
CA GLN A 41 -1.88 6.20 -10.56
C GLN A 41 -1.11 4.93 -10.91
N LEU A 42 -1.57 3.82 -10.35
CA LEU A 42 -1.09 2.50 -10.74
C LEU A 42 -1.71 2.11 -12.08
N THR A 43 -0.93 1.49 -12.96
CA THR A 43 -1.51 0.85 -14.14
C THR A 43 -2.38 -0.35 -13.71
N PRO A 44 -3.36 -0.76 -14.53
CA PRO A 44 -4.22 -1.90 -14.19
C PRO A 44 -3.43 -3.18 -13.89
N GLU A 45 -2.33 -3.42 -14.60
CA GLU A 45 -1.48 -4.60 -14.44
C GLU A 45 -0.77 -4.59 -13.09
N VAL A 46 -0.17 -3.45 -12.71
CA VAL A 46 0.50 -3.30 -11.42
C VAL A 46 -0.53 -3.41 -10.29
N ARG A 47 -1.71 -2.83 -10.46
CA ARG A 47 -2.79 -2.93 -9.47
C ARG A 47 -3.15 -4.38 -9.18
N GLU A 48 -3.38 -5.19 -10.21
CA GLU A 48 -3.67 -6.62 -10.03
C GLU A 48 -2.51 -7.38 -9.38
N GLN A 49 -1.26 -7.07 -9.74
CA GLN A 49 -0.08 -7.67 -9.10
C GLN A 49 -0.03 -7.36 -7.60
N VAL A 50 -0.23 -6.11 -7.21
CA VAL A 50 -0.25 -5.71 -5.79
C VAL A 50 -1.38 -6.39 -5.03
N LEU A 51 -2.58 -6.45 -5.62
CA LEU A 51 -3.73 -7.12 -5.02
C LEU A 51 -3.50 -8.63 -4.86
N ALA A 52 -2.87 -9.26 -5.84
CA ALA A 52 -2.50 -10.68 -5.74
C ALA A 52 -1.50 -10.92 -4.59
N GLN A 53 -0.51 -10.05 -4.41
CA GLN A 53 0.43 -10.15 -3.27
C GLN A 53 -0.28 -9.90 -1.94
N ALA A 54 -1.16 -8.90 -1.86
CA ALA A 54 -1.92 -8.61 -0.66
C ALA A 54 -2.82 -9.79 -0.25
N ARG A 55 -3.53 -10.41 -1.21
CA ARG A 55 -4.33 -11.62 -0.98
C ARG A 55 -3.50 -12.79 -0.45
N LYS A 56 -2.29 -13.01 -1.00
CA LYS A 56 -1.36 -14.05 -0.51
C LYS A 56 -0.93 -13.83 0.93
N LEU A 57 -0.87 -12.58 1.38
CA LEU A 57 -0.54 -12.21 2.75
C LEU A 57 -1.75 -12.30 3.71
N GLY A 58 -2.93 -12.68 3.20
CA GLY A 58 -4.18 -12.77 3.95
C GLY A 58 -4.83 -11.41 4.22
N ILE A 59 -4.53 -10.40 3.40
CA ILE A 59 -5.13 -9.08 3.48
C ILE A 59 -6.46 -9.10 2.74
N ASP A 60 -7.51 -8.59 3.39
CA ASP A 60 -8.81 -8.36 2.77
C ASP A 60 -8.74 -7.14 1.85
N VAL A 61 -8.47 -7.39 0.57
CA VAL A 61 -8.29 -6.33 -0.43
C VAL A 61 -9.59 -5.58 -0.75
N ASP A 62 -10.74 -6.14 -0.42
CA ASP A 62 -12.04 -5.50 -0.68
C ASP A 62 -12.31 -4.36 0.30
N ARG A 63 -11.57 -4.30 1.42
CA ARG A 63 -11.57 -3.19 2.37
C ARG A 63 -10.65 -2.04 1.97
N LEU A 64 -9.89 -2.18 0.89
CA LEU A 64 -8.98 -1.13 0.43
C LEU A 64 -9.77 0.08 -0.10
N ILE A 65 -9.51 1.23 0.50
CA ILE A 65 -10.04 2.51 0.04
C ILE A 65 -9.08 3.07 -1.02
N TRP A 66 -9.57 3.28 -2.24
CA TRP A 66 -8.80 3.88 -3.32
C TRP A 66 -8.85 5.40 -3.21
N VAL A 67 -7.73 5.99 -2.78
CA VAL A 67 -7.61 7.44 -2.60
C VAL A 67 -7.42 8.11 -3.97
N ALA A 68 -8.27 9.08 -4.29
CA ALA A 68 -8.12 9.89 -5.49
C ALA A 68 -6.85 10.77 -5.41
N GLN A 69 -5.93 10.60 -6.35
CA GLN A 69 -4.65 11.33 -6.42
C GLN A 69 -4.75 12.52 -7.38
N THR A 70 -5.64 13.47 -7.10
CA THR A 70 -5.92 14.63 -7.97
C THR A 70 -5.16 15.90 -7.57
N ARG A 71 -4.29 15.85 -6.56
CA ARG A 71 -3.55 17.03 -6.11
C ARG A 71 -2.60 17.55 -7.20
N PRO A 72 -2.74 18.82 -7.63
CA PRO A 72 -1.94 19.40 -8.69
C PRO A 72 -0.51 19.78 -8.24
N ASP A 73 -0.29 19.92 -6.94
CA ASP A 73 0.95 20.38 -6.29
C ASP A 73 1.82 19.23 -5.74
N ALA A 74 1.49 18.00 -6.09
CA ALA A 74 2.27 16.80 -5.78
C ALA A 74 3.19 16.42 -6.93
#